data_AF-A0A8T5RPM2-F1
#
_entry.id   AF-A0A8T5RPM2-F1
#
_cell.length_a   1.000
_cell.length_b   1.000
_cell.length_c   1.000
_cell.angle_alpha   90.00
_cell.angle_beta   90.00
_cell.angle_gamma   90.00
#
_symmetry.space_group_name_H-M   'P 1'
#
loop_
_entity.id
_entity.type
_entity.pdbx_description
1 polymer ?
#
loop_
_entity_poly.entity_id
_entity_poly.type
_entity_poly.pdbx_seq_one_letter_code
_entity_poly.pdbx_strand_id
1 'polypeptide(L)'
;MIKDVLVIKDGLPLFSKNFTSSRNFISNHNNLIMVSGFLSALNSFSEEFEDMGSIKELKLSNSNLRLAFLKNNTIPNLIFLASFDEESSSVNVQRFLRKISYTFLKKYNINQITNWDGRADRFHSFVDIVQNYIEDESTEQENDFKEKIVDLFEEIREKLDGDDDYKKINKKHSKEGNSSFSKFCNLIPELKISNNINPNFFLTGKLSKNIIKKINGKKSIDYIAQELDLSQVKVYNICKNLVKLGFISLEN
;
A
#
# COMPACT_ATOMS: atom_id res chain seq x y z
N MET A 1 -27.11 2.33 -4.17
CA MET A 1 -26.45 3.12 -3.12
C MET A 1 -25.19 2.41 -2.58
N ILE A 2 -24.16 3.18 -2.24
CA ILE A 2 -22.96 2.68 -1.53
C ILE A 2 -23.33 2.31 -0.09
N LYS A 3 -22.81 1.18 0.42
CA LYS A 3 -23.16 0.64 1.74
C LYS A 3 -22.00 0.54 2.72
N ASP A 4 -20.96 -0.19 2.35
CA ASP A 4 -19.73 -0.33 3.12
C ASP A 4 -18.58 0.33 2.36
N VAL A 5 -17.70 1.02 3.08
CA VAL A 5 -16.40 1.47 2.56
C VAL A 5 -15.29 0.89 3.42
N LEU A 6 -14.25 0.40 2.74
CA LEU A 6 -13.12 -0.26 3.35
C LEU A 6 -11.81 0.23 2.71
N VAL A 7 -10.82 0.55 3.55
CA VAL A 7 -9.45 0.83 3.13
C VAL A 7 -8.55 -0.24 3.73
N ILE A 8 -7.85 -0.98 2.88
CA ILE A 8 -6.99 -2.11 3.27
C ILE A 8 -5.55 -1.76 2.95
N LYS A 9 -4.64 -2.03 3.89
CA LYS A 9 -3.20 -2.00 3.66
C LYS A 9 -2.58 -3.31 4.13
N ASP A 10 -1.86 -3.99 3.23
CA ASP A 10 -1.20 -5.28 3.52
C ASP A 10 -2.17 -6.33 4.13
N GLY A 11 -3.41 -6.37 3.62
CA GLY A 11 -4.46 -7.27 4.12
C GLY A 11 -5.09 -6.87 5.45
N LEU A 12 -4.69 -5.73 6.04
CA LEU A 12 -5.27 -5.22 7.27
C LEU A 12 -6.23 -4.04 7.00
N PRO A 13 -7.40 -3.99 7.66
CA PRO A 13 -8.34 -2.90 7.50
C PRO A 13 -7.84 -1.65 8.25
N LEU A 14 -7.42 -0.61 7.52
CA LEU A 14 -7.11 0.71 8.09
C LEU A 14 -8.38 1.44 8.50
N PHE A 15 -9.41 1.34 7.67
CA PHE A 15 -10.69 2.01 7.84
C PHE A 15 -11.81 1.09 7.37
N SER A 16 -12.87 0.94 8.15
CA SER A 16 -14.07 0.22 7.75
C SER A 16 -15.31 0.85 8.37
N LYS A 17 -16.32 1.10 7.55
CA LYS A 17 -17.59 1.66 8.02
C LYS A 17 -18.75 1.26 7.11
N ASN A 18 -19.88 0.93 7.74
CA ASN A 18 -21.19 0.87 7.07
C ASN A 18 -21.87 2.24 7.18
N PHE A 19 -22.44 2.70 6.08
CA PHE A 19 -23.11 4.00 5.94
C PHE A 19 -24.63 3.84 5.73
N THR A 20 -25.17 2.65 5.99
CA THR A 20 -26.60 2.36 5.84
C THR A 20 -27.16 1.77 7.12
N SER A 21 -28.47 1.76 7.24
CA SER A 21 -29.19 1.02 8.28
C SER A 21 -29.29 -0.49 7.99
N SER A 22 -28.83 -0.93 6.81
CA SER A 22 -28.93 -2.33 6.37
C SER A 22 -27.78 -3.20 6.91
N ARG A 23 -27.94 -4.52 6.83
CA ARG A 23 -27.04 -5.51 7.47
C ARG A 23 -25.56 -5.29 7.09
N ASN A 24 -24.70 -5.14 8.11
CA ASN A 24 -23.25 -5.01 7.96
C ASN A 24 -22.63 -6.29 7.36
N PHE A 25 -22.41 -6.32 6.05
CA PHE A 25 -21.80 -7.48 5.39
C PHE A 25 -20.27 -7.50 5.62
N ILE A 26 -19.61 -6.36 5.38
CA ILE A 26 -18.14 -6.24 5.40
C ILE A 26 -17.61 -5.73 6.74
N SER A 27 -18.28 -4.75 7.33
CA SER A 27 -17.81 -3.99 8.49
C SER A 27 -18.01 -4.69 9.85
N ASN A 28 -18.58 -5.90 9.87
CA ASN A 28 -18.59 -6.74 11.06
C ASN A 28 -17.17 -7.28 11.33
N HIS A 29 -16.64 -7.11 12.54
CA HIS A 29 -15.24 -7.41 12.89
C HIS A 29 -14.76 -8.81 12.46
N ASN A 30 -15.57 -9.85 12.64
CA ASN A 30 -15.19 -11.21 12.24
C ASN A 30 -15.15 -11.40 10.72
N ASN A 31 -16.07 -10.75 10.00
CA ASN A 31 -16.11 -10.78 8.54
C ASN A 31 -15.04 -9.88 7.94
N LEU A 32 -14.69 -8.79 8.62
CA LEU A 32 -13.77 -7.77 8.16
C LEU A 32 -12.37 -8.33 7.91
N ILE A 33 -11.84 -9.12 8.85
CA ILE A 33 -10.51 -9.75 8.72
C ILE A 33 -10.52 -10.78 7.60
N MET A 34 -11.58 -11.60 7.52
CA MET A 34 -11.72 -12.61 6.47
C MET A 34 -11.81 -11.95 5.08
N VAL A 35 -12.63 -10.92 4.95
CA VAL A 35 -12.81 -10.15 3.71
C VAL A 35 -11.51 -9.43 3.36
N SER A 36 -10.83 -8.80 4.31
CA SER A 36 -9.57 -8.10 4.03
C SER A 36 -8.46 -9.06 3.57
N GLY A 37 -8.36 -10.23 4.22
CA GLY A 37 -7.42 -11.29 3.83
C GLY A 37 -7.73 -11.87 2.45
N PHE A 38 -9.00 -12.21 2.19
CA PHE A 38 -9.44 -12.71 0.88
C PHE A 38 -9.13 -11.72 -0.24
N LEU A 39 -9.41 -10.43 -0.03
CA LEU A 39 -9.20 -9.40 -1.04
C LEU A 39 -7.74 -9.07 -1.25
N SER A 40 -6.93 -9.11 -0.20
CA SER A 40 -5.48 -8.99 -0.34
C SER A 40 -4.93 -10.13 -1.19
N ALA A 41 -5.37 -11.37 -0.93
CA ALA A 41 -4.97 -12.54 -1.72
C ALA A 41 -5.43 -12.43 -3.17
N LEU A 42 -6.68 -12.01 -3.41
CA LEU A 42 -7.22 -11.80 -4.75
C LEU A 42 -6.47 -10.71 -5.52
N ASN A 43 -6.12 -9.61 -4.85
CA ASN A 43 -5.35 -8.54 -5.48
C ASN A 43 -3.90 -9.00 -5.77
N SER A 44 -3.25 -9.71 -4.85
CA SER A 44 -1.95 -10.33 -5.11
C SER A 44 -2.02 -11.30 -6.29
N PHE A 45 -3.06 -12.13 -6.36
CA PHE A 45 -3.31 -13.02 -7.49
C PHE A 45 -3.52 -12.25 -8.81
N SER A 46 -4.32 -11.18 -8.82
CA SER A 46 -4.54 -10.36 -10.01
C SER A 46 -3.27 -9.69 -10.54
N GLU A 47 -2.26 -9.47 -9.69
CA GLU A 47 -0.96 -8.92 -10.09
C GLU A 47 -0.05 -9.96 -10.75
N GLU A 48 -0.30 -11.27 -10.54
CA GLU A 48 0.45 -12.37 -11.13
C GLU A 48 0.04 -12.66 -12.59
N PHE A 49 -1.12 -12.17 -13.03
CA PHE A 49 -1.67 -12.39 -14.37
C PHE A 49 -1.91 -11.05 -15.08
N GLU A 50 -0.87 -10.53 -15.76
CA GLU A 50 -0.93 -9.27 -16.54
C GLU A 50 -2.06 -9.28 -17.60
N ASP A 51 -2.44 -10.46 -18.10
CA ASP A 51 -3.45 -10.66 -19.15
C ASP A 51 -4.91 -10.78 -18.66
N MET A 52 -5.17 -10.88 -17.35
CA MET A 52 -6.55 -10.98 -16.83
C MET A 52 -7.27 -9.61 -16.72
N GLY A 53 -6.55 -8.51 -16.93
CA GLY A 53 -7.03 -7.17 -16.60
C GLY A 53 -7.19 -6.96 -15.08
N SER A 54 -7.37 -5.71 -14.66
CA SER A 54 -7.63 -5.41 -13.25
C SER A 54 -9.04 -5.89 -12.87
N ILE A 55 -9.18 -6.74 -11.84
CA ILE A 55 -10.49 -7.04 -11.26
C ILE A 55 -11.06 -5.75 -10.66
N LYS A 56 -12.03 -5.14 -11.34
CA LYS A 56 -12.67 -3.88 -10.92
C LYS A 56 -13.93 -4.09 -10.11
N GLU A 57 -14.56 -5.26 -10.25
CA GLU A 57 -15.83 -5.56 -9.62
C GLU A 57 -16.01 -7.06 -9.33
N LEU A 58 -16.66 -7.40 -8.23
CA LEU A 58 -17.13 -8.75 -7.90
C LEU A 58 -18.62 -8.70 -7.53
N LYS A 59 -19.42 -9.57 -8.12
CA LYS A 59 -20.83 -9.77 -7.74
C LYS A 59 -20.94 -10.90 -6.73
N LEU A 60 -21.63 -10.67 -5.62
CA LEU A 60 -21.85 -11.69 -4.59
C LEU A 60 -23.05 -12.57 -4.99
N SER A 61 -22.83 -13.88 -5.08
CA SER A 61 -23.74 -14.85 -5.74
C SER A 61 -25.17 -14.85 -5.20
N ASN A 62 -25.36 -14.58 -3.91
CA ASN A 62 -26.65 -14.65 -3.23
C ASN A 62 -27.12 -13.29 -2.69
N SER A 63 -26.71 -12.19 -3.34
CA SER A 63 -27.16 -10.85 -2.94
C SER A 63 -27.15 -9.87 -4.10
N ASN A 64 -27.90 -8.79 -3.95
CA ASN A 64 -27.86 -7.65 -4.88
C ASN A 64 -26.61 -6.77 -4.68
N LEU A 65 -25.64 -7.22 -3.88
CA LEU A 65 -24.44 -6.48 -3.56
C LEU A 65 -23.32 -6.81 -4.55
N ARG A 66 -22.65 -5.75 -4.96
CA ARG A 66 -21.45 -5.76 -5.78
C ARG A 66 -20.35 -5.06 -5.00
N LEU A 67 -19.11 -5.48 -5.25
CA LEU A 67 -17.91 -4.93 -4.63
C LEU A 67 -17.09 -4.29 -5.73
N ALA A 68 -16.74 -3.01 -5.59
CA ALA A 68 -15.83 -2.32 -6.49
C ALA A 68 -14.48 -2.09 -5.80
N PHE A 69 -13.40 -2.16 -6.59
CA PHE A 69 -12.03 -2.03 -6.11
C PHE A 69 -11.31 -0.89 -6.79
N LEU A 70 -10.49 -0.19 -6.02
CA LEU A 70 -9.50 0.75 -6.53
C LEU A 70 -8.17 0.51 -5.82
N LYS A 71 -7.21 -0.03 -6.56
CA LYS A 71 -5.83 -0.17 -6.09
C LYS A 71 -5.11 1.17 -6.20
N ASN A 72 -4.31 1.50 -5.18
CA ASN A 72 -3.38 2.62 -5.28
C ASN A 72 -2.09 2.21 -6.01
N ASN A 73 -1.64 3.06 -6.93
CA ASN A 73 -0.44 2.79 -7.72
C ASN A 73 0.85 3.26 -7.04
N THR A 74 0.75 4.12 -6.03
CA THR A 74 1.89 4.76 -5.36
C THR A 74 2.26 4.06 -4.06
N ILE A 75 1.26 3.70 -3.24
CA ILE A 75 1.42 3.00 -1.98
C ILE A 75 1.15 1.50 -2.23
N PRO A 76 2.17 0.63 -2.10
CA PRO A 76 2.00 -0.81 -2.33
C PRO A 76 0.94 -1.42 -1.42
N ASN A 77 0.13 -2.32 -1.96
CA ASN A 77 -0.92 -3.06 -1.26
C ASN A 77 -1.95 -2.19 -0.54
N LEU A 78 -2.14 -0.94 -0.98
CA LEU A 78 -3.24 -0.09 -0.51
C LEU A 78 -4.43 -0.22 -1.46
N ILE A 79 -5.56 -0.66 -0.93
CA ILE A 79 -6.77 -0.95 -1.70
C ILE A 79 -7.94 -0.21 -1.07
N PHE A 80 -8.69 0.50 -1.89
CA PHE A 80 -9.97 1.11 -1.55
C PHE A 80 -11.10 0.25 -2.11
N LEU A 81 -12.13 0.05 -1.30
CA LEU A 81 -13.24 -0.82 -1.63
C LEU A 81 -14.55 -0.19 -1.21
N ALA A 82 -15.57 -0.37 -2.05
CA ALA A 82 -16.94 -0.02 -1.74
C ALA A 82 -17.86 -1.18 -2.10
N SER A 83 -18.80 -1.49 -1.22
CA SER A 83 -19.95 -2.33 -1.58
C SER A 83 -21.11 -1.46 -2.00
N PHE A 84 -21.84 -1.86 -3.02
CA PHE A 84 -22.99 -1.13 -3.54
C PHE A 84 -24.06 -2.08 -4.05
N ASP A 85 -25.32 -1.64 -4.09
CA ASP A 85 -26.41 -2.40 -4.72
C ASP A 85 -26.47 -2.16 -6.24
N GLU A 86 -27.39 -2.86 -6.91
CA GLU A 86 -27.55 -2.75 -8.37
C GLU A 86 -28.12 -1.42 -8.86
N GLU A 87 -28.63 -0.55 -7.96
CA GLU A 87 -29.14 0.77 -8.33
C GLU A 87 -28.00 1.76 -8.60
N SER A 88 -26.83 1.54 -7.98
CA SER A 88 -25.64 2.33 -8.23
C SER A 88 -24.88 1.85 -9.46
N SER A 89 -24.53 2.77 -10.36
CA SER A 89 -23.70 2.43 -11.52
C SER A 89 -22.23 2.18 -11.11
N SER A 90 -21.61 1.14 -11.65
CA SER A 90 -20.20 0.82 -11.38
C SER A 90 -19.25 1.97 -11.73
N VAL A 91 -19.61 2.78 -12.73
CA VAL A 91 -18.85 3.97 -13.13
C VAL A 91 -18.87 5.02 -12.03
N ASN A 92 -20.04 5.31 -11.45
CA ASN A 92 -20.16 6.30 -10.38
C ASN A 92 -19.45 5.82 -9.11
N VAL A 93 -19.56 4.54 -8.77
CA VAL A 93 -18.84 3.97 -7.63
C VAL A 93 -17.32 4.03 -7.84
N GLN A 94 -16.82 3.78 -9.05
CA GLN A 94 -15.40 3.95 -9.37
C GLN A 94 -14.95 5.42 -9.28
N ARG A 95 -15.79 6.37 -9.70
CA ARG A 95 -15.54 7.81 -9.51
C ARG A 95 -15.50 8.16 -8.02
N PHE A 96 -16.45 7.66 -7.23
CA PHE A 96 -16.47 7.80 -5.77
C PHE A 96 -15.19 7.24 -5.13
N LEU A 97 -14.78 6.01 -5.50
CA LEU A 97 -13.56 5.39 -4.99
C LEU A 97 -12.32 6.25 -5.25
N ARG A 98 -12.24 6.89 -6.43
CA ARG A 98 -11.15 7.83 -6.75
C ARG A 98 -11.19 9.08 -5.87
N LYS A 99 -12.38 9.67 -5.65
CA LYS A 99 -12.57 10.83 -4.76
C LYS A 99 -12.10 10.48 -3.33
N ILE A 100 -12.60 9.39 -2.75
CA ILE A 100 -12.20 9.00 -1.38
C ILE A 100 -10.73 8.62 -1.31
N SER A 101 -10.17 7.94 -2.32
CA SER A 101 -8.75 7.56 -2.34
C SER A 101 -7.88 8.79 -2.32
N TYR A 102 -8.20 9.78 -3.15
CA TYR A 102 -7.49 11.04 -3.18
C TYR A 102 -7.59 11.73 -1.80
N THR A 103 -8.80 11.89 -1.27
CA THR A 103 -9.02 12.66 -0.03
C THR A 103 -8.41 11.98 1.19
N PHE A 104 -8.39 10.64 1.20
CA PHE A 104 -7.71 9.85 2.22
C PHE A 104 -6.20 10.14 2.23
N LEU A 105 -5.56 10.15 1.06
CA LEU A 105 -4.13 10.43 0.92
C LEU A 105 -3.76 11.89 1.16
N LYS A 106 -4.68 12.83 0.91
CA LYS A 106 -4.51 14.25 1.28
C LYS A 106 -4.59 14.45 2.79
N LYS A 107 -5.50 13.72 3.46
CA LYS A 107 -5.72 13.84 4.91
C LYS A 107 -4.68 13.09 5.75
N TYR A 108 -4.26 11.91 5.30
CA TYR A 108 -3.31 11.05 6.00
C TYR A 108 -2.04 10.91 5.18
N ASN A 109 -0.92 11.37 5.73
CA ASN A 109 0.35 11.30 5.03
C ASN A 109 0.82 9.84 4.86
N ILE A 110 1.73 9.61 3.91
CA ILE A 110 2.24 8.27 3.57
C ILE A 110 2.80 7.56 4.81
N ASN A 111 3.50 8.27 5.71
CA ASN A 111 4.10 7.67 6.91
C ASN A 111 3.05 7.17 7.91
N GLN A 112 1.91 7.87 8.05
CA GLN A 112 0.80 7.44 8.90
C GLN A 112 0.15 6.15 8.39
N ILE A 113 0.13 5.98 7.07
CA ILE A 113 -0.46 4.81 6.39
C ILE A 113 0.52 3.63 6.41
N THR A 114 1.79 3.85 6.10
CA THR A 114 2.80 2.78 5.97
C THR A 114 3.35 2.30 7.31
N ASN A 115 3.41 3.17 8.33
CA ASN A 115 3.86 2.82 9.68
C ASN A 115 2.68 2.74 10.66
N TRP A 116 1.49 2.39 10.16
CA TRP A 116 0.32 2.22 11.00
C TRP A 116 0.56 1.09 12.03
N ASP A 117 0.21 1.36 13.28
CA ASP A 117 0.47 0.49 14.43
C ASP A 117 -0.75 -0.37 14.83
N GLY A 118 -1.76 -0.46 13.96
CA GLY A 118 -2.98 -1.23 14.20
C GLY A 118 -4.10 -0.46 14.91
N ARG A 119 -3.88 0.80 15.30
CA ARG A 119 -4.91 1.64 15.94
C ARG A 119 -5.93 2.19 14.93
N ALA A 120 -7.09 1.54 14.85
CA ALA A 120 -8.15 1.86 13.87
C ALA A 120 -8.80 3.24 14.09
N ASP A 121 -8.75 3.78 15.30
CA ASP A 121 -9.26 5.10 15.67
C ASP A 121 -8.54 6.25 14.96
N ARG A 122 -7.27 6.05 14.55
CA ARG A 122 -6.48 7.05 13.80
C ARG A 122 -7.16 7.53 12.52
N PHE A 123 -7.95 6.68 11.90
CA PHE A 123 -8.64 6.98 10.64
C PHE A 123 -10.13 7.31 10.84
N HIS A 124 -10.62 7.35 12.08
CA HIS A 124 -12.05 7.53 12.39
C HIS A 124 -12.60 8.86 11.88
N SER A 125 -11.80 9.93 11.90
CA SER A 125 -12.19 11.24 11.36
C SER A 125 -12.44 11.25 9.84
N PHE A 126 -12.23 10.12 9.15
CA PHE A 126 -12.58 9.95 7.75
C PHE A 126 -14.06 9.61 7.54
N VAL A 127 -14.78 9.17 8.58
CA VAL A 127 -16.20 8.79 8.49
C VAL A 127 -17.04 9.93 7.91
N ASP A 128 -16.91 11.14 8.46
CA ASP A 128 -17.73 12.29 8.05
C ASP A 128 -17.45 12.71 6.60
N ILE A 129 -16.19 12.59 6.17
CA ILE A 129 -15.78 12.89 4.79
C ILE A 129 -16.44 11.91 3.82
N VAL A 130 -16.43 10.62 4.15
CA VAL A 130 -17.04 9.60 3.29
C VAL A 130 -18.56 9.76 3.24
N GLN A 131 -19.19 10.07 4.38
CA GLN A 131 -20.62 10.34 4.45
C GLN A 131 -21.01 11.49 3.51
N ASN A 132 -20.28 12.61 3.55
CA ASN A 132 -20.53 13.75 2.66
C ASN A 132 -20.43 13.35 1.18
N TYR A 133 -19.43 12.56 0.78
CA TYR A 133 -19.32 12.12 -0.61
C TYR A 133 -20.44 11.18 -1.05
N ILE A 134 -20.97 10.34 -0.15
CA ILE A 134 -22.12 9.48 -0.44
C ILE A 134 -23.38 10.32 -0.64
N GLU A 135 -23.55 11.37 0.16
CA GLU A 135 -24.66 12.33 0.04
C GLU A 135 -24.54 13.17 -1.24
N ASP A 136 -23.34 13.67 -1.56
CA ASP A 136 -23.08 14.47 -2.77
C ASP A 136 -23.33 13.68 -4.07
N GLU A 137 -23.05 12.36 -4.08
CA GLU A 137 -23.32 11.47 -5.21
C GLU A 137 -24.83 11.41 -5.55
N SER A 138 -25.70 11.70 -4.58
CA SER A 138 -27.15 11.77 -4.79
C SER A 138 -27.62 13.11 -5.39
N THR A 139 -26.75 14.12 -5.47
CA THR A 139 -27.11 15.51 -5.84
C THR A 139 -26.30 16.12 -7.00
N GLU A 140 -25.12 15.60 -7.38
CA GLU A 140 -24.25 16.22 -8.40
C GLU A 140 -24.65 15.91 -9.88
N GLN A 141 -24.63 16.95 -10.75
CA GLN A 141 -24.65 16.82 -12.22
C GLN A 141 -23.22 16.70 -12.80
N GLU A 142 -23.04 15.93 -13.89
CA GLU A 142 -21.74 15.52 -14.46
C GLU A 142 -20.72 16.63 -14.79
N ASN A 143 -21.15 17.88 -14.96
CA ASN A 143 -20.26 18.98 -15.34
C ASN A 143 -19.48 19.56 -14.16
N ASP A 144 -20.06 19.58 -12.95
CA ASP A 144 -19.41 20.10 -11.73
C ASP A 144 -18.24 19.20 -11.26
N PHE A 145 -18.23 17.96 -11.76
CA PHE A 145 -17.25 16.92 -11.44
C PHE A 145 -15.90 17.06 -12.14
N LYS A 146 -15.87 17.54 -13.40
CA LYS A 146 -14.62 17.67 -14.17
C LYS A 146 -13.75 18.81 -13.65
N GLU A 147 -14.38 19.92 -13.29
CA GLU A 147 -13.71 21.14 -12.81
C GLU A 147 -13.04 20.88 -11.46
N LYS A 148 -13.79 20.38 -10.47
CA LYS A 148 -13.26 20.03 -9.13
C LYS A 148 -12.13 19.01 -9.17
N ILE A 149 -12.12 18.07 -10.11
CA ILE A 149 -11.04 17.07 -10.22
C ILE A 149 -9.78 17.69 -10.84
N VAL A 150 -9.91 18.50 -11.89
CA VAL A 150 -8.77 19.16 -12.52
C VAL A 150 -8.10 20.12 -11.54
N ASP A 151 -8.88 20.94 -10.84
CA ASP A 151 -8.37 21.89 -9.83
C ASP A 151 -7.62 21.16 -8.70
N LEU A 152 -8.12 19.99 -8.32
CA LEU A 152 -7.58 19.17 -7.25
C LEU A 152 -6.31 18.40 -7.65
N PHE A 153 -6.18 18.04 -8.94
CA PHE A 153 -4.95 17.49 -9.52
C PHE A 153 -3.88 18.57 -9.73
N GLU A 154 -4.26 19.77 -10.15
CA GLU A 154 -3.36 20.91 -10.26
C GLU A 154 -2.89 21.38 -8.87
N GLU A 155 -3.76 21.42 -7.85
CA GLU A 155 -3.36 21.75 -6.47
C GLU A 155 -2.34 20.75 -5.89
N ILE A 156 -2.41 19.46 -6.26
CA ILE A 156 -1.39 18.46 -5.88
C ILE A 156 -0.11 18.66 -6.66
N ARG A 157 -0.20 18.93 -7.96
CA ARG A 157 0.96 19.18 -8.79
C ARG A 157 1.72 20.40 -8.28
N GLU A 158 1.02 21.49 -7.97
CA GLU A 158 1.58 22.69 -7.38
C GLU A 158 2.13 22.47 -5.96
N LYS A 159 1.55 21.56 -5.15
CA LYS A 159 2.13 21.20 -3.83
C LYS A 159 3.33 20.26 -3.92
N LEU A 160 3.43 19.46 -4.97
CA LEU A 160 4.60 18.62 -5.25
C LEU A 160 5.73 19.41 -5.95
N ASP A 161 5.38 20.42 -6.73
CA ASP A 161 6.31 21.29 -7.47
C ASP A 161 6.66 22.58 -6.70
N GLY A 162 5.87 22.96 -5.69
CA GLY A 162 6.03 24.18 -4.88
C GLY A 162 6.86 24.03 -3.59
N ASP A 163 7.18 22.81 -3.18
CA ASP A 163 8.17 22.54 -2.11
C ASP A 163 9.58 22.45 -2.72
N ASP A 164 10.06 23.59 -3.22
CA ASP A 164 11.43 23.78 -3.71
C ASP A 164 12.46 23.88 -2.54
N ASP A 165 12.18 23.25 -1.39
CA ASP A 165 13.10 23.11 -0.25
C ASP A 165 13.73 21.70 -0.13
N TYR A 166 13.48 20.82 -1.10
CA TYR A 166 14.16 19.52 -1.18
C TYR A 166 15.59 19.58 -1.76
N LYS A 167 16.11 20.77 -2.07
CA LYS A 167 17.50 20.96 -2.56
C LYS A 167 18.51 21.49 -1.52
N LYS A 168 18.16 21.58 -0.23
CA LYS A 168 19.12 21.99 0.84
C LYS A 168 19.61 20.92 1.80
N ILE A 169 19.19 19.66 1.67
CA ILE A 169 19.66 18.59 2.57
C ILE A 169 20.94 17.87 2.07
N ASN A 170 21.38 18.09 0.82
CA ASN A 170 22.59 17.43 0.27
C ASN A 170 23.88 18.28 0.20
N LYS A 171 23.99 19.38 0.96
CA LYS A 171 25.26 20.13 1.06
C LYS A 171 25.49 20.71 2.45
N LYS A 172 25.63 19.83 3.46
CA LYS A 172 26.42 20.06 4.68
C LYS A 172 26.40 18.78 5.53
N HIS A 173 27.26 17.84 5.18
CA HIS A 173 27.92 16.93 6.13
C HIS A 173 29.06 16.22 5.37
N SER A 174 30.02 17.01 4.92
CA SER A 174 31.40 16.56 4.87
C SER A 174 32.06 17.06 6.16
N LYS A 175 32.63 16.10 6.89
CA LYS A 175 33.44 16.22 8.12
C LYS A 175 32.65 16.50 9.41
N GLU A 176 32.26 15.40 10.05
CA GLU A 176 32.60 15.13 11.45
C GLU A 176 32.55 13.62 11.67
N GLY A 177 33.70 13.02 11.94
CA GLY A 177 33.78 11.64 12.39
C GLY A 177 33.36 11.57 13.85
N ASN A 178 32.48 10.63 14.20
CA ASN A 178 32.80 9.53 15.12
C ASN A 178 31.56 8.68 15.47
N SER A 179 31.79 7.37 15.39
CA SER A 179 31.24 6.29 16.23
C SER A 179 29.71 6.09 16.35
N SER A 180 29.11 5.44 15.34
CA SER A 180 28.21 4.31 15.62
C SER A 180 28.34 3.22 14.54
N PHE A 181 29.58 2.84 14.22
CA PHE A 181 29.86 1.66 13.40
C PHE A 181 29.48 0.37 14.16
N SER A 182 29.01 -0.65 13.42
CA SER A 182 29.29 -2.09 13.63
C SER A 182 28.18 -3.08 14.03
N LYS A 183 26.96 -2.70 14.43
CA LYS A 183 26.04 -3.73 14.98
C LYS A 183 25.61 -4.82 13.99
N PHE A 184 25.69 -4.57 12.67
CA PHE A 184 25.26 -5.53 11.65
C PHE A 184 26.26 -5.70 10.51
N CYS A 185 27.38 -4.98 10.51
CA CYS A 185 28.35 -4.99 9.41
C CYS A 185 29.01 -6.37 9.24
N ASN A 186 29.19 -7.08 10.36
CA ASN A 186 29.82 -8.40 10.40
C ASN A 186 28.83 -9.54 10.17
N LEU A 187 27.52 -9.27 10.18
CA LEU A 187 26.52 -10.32 9.97
C LEU A 187 26.72 -10.96 8.60
N ILE A 188 26.72 -12.28 8.58
CA ILE A 188 26.84 -13.08 7.38
C ILE A 188 25.46 -13.61 7.02
N PRO A 189 24.85 -13.10 5.94
CA PRO A 189 23.63 -13.68 5.41
C PRO A 189 23.92 -15.06 4.80
N GLU A 190 23.04 -16.02 5.10
CA GLU A 190 23.10 -17.37 4.57
C GLU A 190 21.74 -17.74 3.95
N LEU A 191 21.76 -18.38 2.77
CA LEU A 191 20.55 -18.81 2.09
C LEU A 191 19.91 -19.99 2.83
N LYS A 192 18.62 -19.87 3.17
CA LYS A 192 17.80 -20.96 3.73
C LYS A 192 16.78 -21.52 2.74
N ILE A 193 16.83 -21.06 1.49
CA ILE A 193 15.89 -21.45 0.44
C ILE A 193 16.25 -22.85 -0.07
N SER A 194 15.25 -23.73 -0.21
CA SER A 194 15.41 -25.01 -0.90
C SER A 194 15.81 -24.80 -2.36
N ASN A 195 16.69 -25.65 -2.90
CA ASN A 195 17.19 -25.56 -4.28
C ASN A 195 16.09 -25.53 -5.36
N ASN A 196 14.86 -25.93 -5.01
CA ASN A 196 13.70 -25.94 -5.91
C ASN A 196 12.94 -24.59 -5.96
N ILE A 197 13.33 -23.61 -5.16
CA ILE A 197 12.68 -22.30 -5.06
C ILE A 197 13.63 -21.24 -5.62
N ASN A 198 13.20 -20.56 -6.69
CA ASN A 198 13.97 -19.46 -7.27
C ASN A 198 13.54 -18.12 -6.63
N PRO A 199 14.39 -17.48 -5.81
CA PRO A 199 14.05 -16.23 -5.11
C PRO A 199 13.74 -15.06 -6.05
N ASN A 200 14.19 -15.11 -7.31
CA ASN A 200 13.90 -14.04 -8.28
C ASN A 200 12.41 -13.94 -8.62
N PHE A 201 11.62 -14.99 -8.36
CA PHE A 201 10.16 -14.98 -8.52
C PHE A 201 9.42 -14.25 -7.39
N PHE A 202 10.08 -14.01 -6.26
CA PHE A 202 9.47 -13.41 -5.06
C PHE A 202 10.03 -12.02 -4.73
N LEU A 203 11.16 -11.65 -5.32
CA LEU A 203 11.78 -10.34 -5.13
C LEU A 203 11.47 -9.47 -6.34
N THR A 204 10.89 -8.29 -6.14
CA THR A 204 10.55 -7.35 -7.22
C THR A 204 11.61 -6.25 -7.39
N GLY A 205 12.33 -5.88 -6.33
CA GLY A 205 13.39 -4.88 -6.36
C GLY A 205 14.68 -5.37 -7.02
N LYS A 206 15.20 -4.64 -8.03
CA LYS A 206 16.50 -4.93 -8.68
C LYS A 206 17.63 -5.05 -7.66
N LEU A 207 17.65 -4.19 -6.64
CA LEU A 207 18.64 -4.23 -5.57
C LEU A 207 18.51 -5.49 -4.70
N SER A 208 17.29 -5.92 -4.37
CA SER A 208 17.07 -7.16 -3.61
C SER A 208 17.49 -8.40 -4.39
N LYS A 209 17.21 -8.44 -5.70
CA LYS A 209 17.71 -9.49 -6.61
C LYS A 209 19.23 -9.52 -6.69
N ASN A 210 19.87 -8.36 -6.73
CA ASN A 210 21.33 -8.27 -6.77
C ASN A 210 21.95 -8.70 -5.44
N ILE A 211 21.37 -8.27 -4.32
CA ILE A 211 21.82 -8.65 -2.98
C ILE A 211 21.68 -10.15 -2.78
N ILE A 212 20.54 -10.76 -3.07
CA ILE A 212 20.37 -12.21 -2.87
C ILE A 212 21.31 -13.06 -3.73
N LYS A 213 21.66 -12.61 -4.94
CA LYS A 213 22.65 -13.27 -5.80
C LYS A 213 24.08 -13.21 -5.23
N LYS A 214 24.35 -12.27 -4.33
CA LYS A 214 25.64 -12.12 -3.66
C LYS A 214 25.71 -12.81 -2.30
N ILE A 215 24.58 -13.28 -1.77
CA ILE A 215 24.51 -14.04 -0.52
C ILE A 215 24.95 -15.48 -0.79
N ASN A 216 26.03 -15.89 -0.12
CA ASN A 216 26.64 -17.21 -0.28
C ASN A 216 27.11 -17.83 1.04
N GLY A 217 26.70 -17.27 2.20
CA GLY A 217 27.11 -17.74 3.52
C GLY A 217 28.56 -17.42 3.91
N LYS A 218 29.29 -16.61 3.11
CA LYS A 218 30.70 -16.25 3.40
C LYS A 218 30.95 -14.74 3.43
N LYS A 219 30.14 -13.97 2.72
CA LYS A 219 30.30 -12.51 2.59
C LYS A 219 29.46 -11.81 3.66
N SER A 220 30.10 -10.92 4.43
CA SER A 220 29.39 -10.08 5.40
C SER A 220 28.56 -9.00 4.70
N ILE A 221 27.64 -8.38 5.44
CA ILE A 221 26.86 -7.22 4.96
C ILE A 221 27.77 -6.08 4.50
N ASP A 222 28.90 -5.84 5.18
CA ASP A 222 29.87 -4.83 4.76
C ASP A 222 30.49 -5.16 3.40
N TYR A 223 30.88 -6.42 3.20
CA TYR A 223 31.46 -6.86 1.93
C TYR A 223 30.46 -6.74 0.77
N ILE A 224 29.20 -7.14 1.00
CA ILE A 224 28.13 -7.04 -0.02
C ILE A 224 27.83 -5.56 -0.34
N ALA A 225 27.88 -4.68 0.67
CA ALA A 225 27.66 -3.24 0.49
C ALA A 225 28.75 -2.61 -0.37
N GLN A 226 30.02 -2.95 -0.11
CA GLN A 226 31.16 -2.48 -0.91
C GLN A 226 31.10 -2.99 -2.35
N GLU A 227 30.75 -4.26 -2.57
CA GLU A 227 30.69 -4.87 -3.90
C GLU A 227 29.58 -4.29 -4.79
N LEU A 228 28.51 -3.77 -4.18
CA LEU A 228 27.36 -3.21 -4.89
C LEU A 228 27.32 -1.68 -4.90
N ASP A 229 28.34 -1.02 -4.34
CA ASP A 229 28.37 0.44 -4.14
C ASP A 229 27.11 0.97 -3.43
N LEU A 230 26.74 0.30 -2.33
CA LEU A 230 25.56 0.62 -1.52
C LEU A 230 25.96 0.94 -0.08
N SER A 231 25.08 1.64 0.64
CA SER A 231 25.24 1.79 2.09
C SER A 231 24.94 0.49 2.83
N GLN A 232 25.74 0.19 3.85
CA GLN A 232 25.58 -0.99 4.73
C GLN A 232 24.15 -1.08 5.32
N VAL A 233 23.56 0.05 5.69
CA VAL A 233 22.18 0.15 6.21
C VAL A 233 21.15 -0.34 5.19
N LYS A 234 21.35 0.01 3.91
CA LYS A 234 20.43 -0.38 2.83
C LYS A 234 20.51 -1.88 2.56
N VAL A 235 21.72 -2.45 2.57
CA VAL A 235 21.92 -3.90 2.45
C VAL A 235 21.30 -4.62 3.64
N TYR A 236 21.53 -4.16 4.88
CA TYR A 236 20.94 -4.74 6.08
C TYR A 236 19.40 -4.74 6.07
N ASN A 237 18.77 -3.62 5.69
CA ASN A 237 17.31 -3.53 5.62
C ASN A 237 16.73 -4.51 4.59
N ILE A 238 17.42 -4.68 3.47
CA ILE A 238 17.02 -5.67 2.45
C ILE A 238 17.20 -7.08 2.99
N CYS A 239 18.34 -7.40 3.62
CA CYS A 239 18.55 -8.69 4.29
C CYS A 239 17.49 -8.97 5.35
N LYS A 240 17.08 -7.98 6.16
CA LYS A 240 16.00 -8.13 7.15
C LYS A 240 14.67 -8.51 6.49
N ASN A 241 14.36 -7.96 5.33
CA ASN A 241 13.16 -8.35 4.57
C ASN A 241 13.30 -9.77 3.99
N LEU A 242 14.49 -10.14 3.50
CA LEU A 242 14.77 -11.51 3.05
C LEU A 242 14.65 -12.54 4.19
N VAL A 243 15.04 -12.19 5.41
CA VAL A 243 14.83 -13.03 6.60
C VAL A 243 13.34 -13.22 6.88
N LYS A 244 12.54 -12.15 6.82
CA LYS A 244 11.07 -12.23 7.00
C LYS A 244 10.40 -13.10 5.94
N LEU A 245 10.94 -13.13 4.73
CA LEU A 245 10.49 -13.99 3.63
C LEU A 245 10.99 -15.44 3.77
N GLY A 246 11.77 -15.75 4.80
CA GLY A 246 12.35 -17.08 5.01
C GLY A 246 13.47 -17.44 4.03
N PHE A 247 13.98 -16.45 3.28
CA PHE A 247 14.98 -16.70 2.25
C PHE A 247 16.40 -16.79 2.80
N ILE A 248 16.68 -16.08 3.88
CA ILE A 248 18.00 -16.09 4.49
C ILE A 248 17.92 -16.14 6.00
N SER A 249 18.98 -16.59 6.65
CA SER A 249 19.31 -16.27 8.05
C SER A 249 20.42 -15.23 8.09
N LEU A 250 20.52 -14.53 9.21
CA LEU A 250 21.67 -13.69 9.54
C LEU A 250 22.39 -14.34 10.71
N GLU A 251 23.62 -14.78 10.49
CA GLU A 251 24.49 -15.34 11.51
C GLU A 251 25.58 -14.33 11.88
N ASN A 252 26.06 -14.39 13.12
CA ASN A 252 27.17 -13.57 13.63
C ASN A 252 28.51 -14.23 13.33
#